data_AF-A0A174QQN0-F1
#
_entry.id   AF-A0A174QQN0-F1
#
_cell.length_a   1.000
_cell.length_b   1.000
_cell.length_c   1.000
_cell.angle_alpha   90.00
_cell.angle_beta   90.00
_cell.angle_gamma   90.00
#
_symmetry.space_group_name_H-M   'P 1'
#
loop_
_entity.id
_entity.type
_entity.pdbx_description
1 polymer ?
#
loop_
_entity_poly.entity_id
_entity_poly.type
_entity_poly.pdbx_seq_one_letter_code
_entity_poly.pdbx_strand_id
1 'polypeptide(L)'
;MKQKRNYTLTEQEENKIVNQIYNKKILLIKKLLETCHLTVMDLCVHLNIDTSTFHRWFQPNPCIISALKYTQVCVFFGQYIKEKKIPLTKEIIKLIEETEPFSIFLLSAS
;
A
#
# COMPACT_ATOMS: atom_id res chain seq x y z
N MET A 1 30.44 6.47 12.10
CA MET A 1 30.60 5.45 11.04
C MET A 1 29.42 4.48 11.13
N LYS A 2 28.61 4.32 10.08
CA LYS A 2 27.59 3.26 10.04
C LYS A 2 28.29 1.94 9.72
N GLN A 3 28.31 0.99 10.65
CA GLN A 3 28.78 -0.38 10.36
C GLN A 3 27.95 -0.94 9.21
N LYS A 4 28.62 -1.36 8.13
CA LYS A 4 28.00 -2.08 7.02
C LYS A 4 27.74 -3.50 7.53
N ARG A 5 26.49 -3.82 7.88
CA ARG A 5 26.13 -5.21 8.22
C ARG A 5 26.34 -6.07 6.97
N ASN A 6 27.12 -7.14 7.12
CA ASN A 6 27.24 -8.17 6.10
C ASN A 6 26.09 -9.15 6.31
N TYR A 7 25.06 -9.04 5.46
CA TYR A 7 23.94 -9.97 5.45
C TYR A 7 24.35 -11.29 4.80
N THR A 8 23.83 -12.39 5.32
CA THR A 8 23.89 -13.71 4.70
C THR A 8 23.09 -13.73 3.39
N LEU A 9 23.38 -14.67 2.49
CA LEU A 9 22.64 -14.82 1.22
C LEU A 9 21.12 -14.98 1.44
N THR A 10 20.73 -15.72 2.49
CA THR A 10 19.33 -15.91 2.87
C THR A 10 18.67 -14.60 3.29
N GLU A 11 19.32 -13.80 4.14
CA GLU A 11 18.81 -12.48 4.55
C GLU A 11 18.70 -11.50 3.37
N GLN A 12 19.60 -11.61 2.38
CA GLN A 12 19.53 -10.80 1.17
C GLN A 12 18.31 -11.16 0.31
N GLU A 13 18.02 -12.46 0.15
CA GLU A 13 16.85 -12.95 -0.58
C GLU A 13 15.54 -12.55 0.14
N GLU A 14 15.48 -12.70 1.47
CA GLU A 14 14.34 -12.29 2.29
C GLU A 14 14.07 -10.79 2.17
N ASN A 15 15.11 -9.95 2.28
CA ASN A 15 14.98 -8.51 2.13
C ASN A 15 14.47 -8.11 0.73
N LYS A 16 14.87 -8.85 -0.30
CA LYS A 16 14.40 -8.63 -1.67
C LYS A 16 12.90 -8.94 -1.80
N ILE A 17 12.45 -10.06 -1.23
CA ILE A 17 11.03 -10.46 -1.21
C ILE A 17 10.20 -9.41 -0.45
N VAL A 18 10.67 -9.02 0.74
CA VAL A 18 10.01 -8.01 1.59
C VAL A 18 9.88 -6.67 0.85
N ASN A 19 10.95 -6.21 0.20
CA ASN A 19 10.92 -4.98 -0.60
C ASN A 19 9.96 -5.07 -1.79
N GLN A 20 9.90 -6.22 -2.47
CA GLN A 20 8.93 -6.44 -3.56
C GLN A 20 7.50 -6.34 -3.06
N ILE A 21 7.19 -6.95 -1.91
CA ILE A 21 5.85 -6.86 -1.30
C ILE A 21 5.52 -5.40 -0.99
N TYR A 22 6.40 -4.66 -0.32
CA TYR A 22 6.15 -3.25 -0.01
C TYR A 22 5.94 -2.39 -1.25
N ASN A 23 6.75 -2.58 -2.29
CA ASN A 23 6.60 -1.83 -3.54
C ASN A 23 5.25 -2.10 -4.20
N LYS A 24 4.75 -3.35 -4.18
CA LYS A 24 3.41 -3.67 -4.67
C LYS A 24 2.31 -2.97 -3.84
N LYS A 25 2.44 -2.98 -2.51
CA LYS A 25 1.51 -2.28 -1.59
C LYS A 25 1.41 -0.79 -1.93
N ILE A 26 2.56 -0.14 -2.10
CA ILE A 26 2.64 1.30 -2.40
C ILE A 26 2.07 1.62 -3.79
N LEU A 27 2.39 0.77 -4.79
CA LEU A 27 1.84 0.90 -6.14
C LEU A 27 0.31 0.78 -6.15
N LEU A 28 -0.24 -0.16 -5.38
CA LEU A 28 -1.68 -0.35 -5.26
C LEU A 28 -2.36 0.88 -4.68
N ILE A 29 -1.83 1.44 -3.59
CA ILE A 29 -2.36 2.68 -2.99
C ILE A 29 -2.39 3.82 -4.01
N LYS A 30 -1.33 3.97 -4.81
CA LYS A 30 -1.28 5.01 -5.86
C LYS A 30 -2.37 4.82 -6.92
N LYS A 31 -2.52 3.60 -7.44
CA LYS A 31 -3.55 3.28 -8.44
C LYS A 31 -4.96 3.50 -7.88
N LEU A 32 -5.18 3.16 -6.61
CA LEU A 32 -6.48 3.37 -5.95
C LEU A 32 -6.80 4.86 -5.76
N LEU A 33 -5.82 5.70 -5.39
CA LEU A 33 -5.99 7.17 -5.35
C LEU A 33 -6.43 7.71 -6.71
N GLU A 34 -5.71 7.33 -7.79
CA GLU A 34 -6.02 7.74 -9.16
C GLU A 34 -7.43 7.28 -9.58
N THR A 35 -7.76 6.02 -9.33
CA THR A 35 -9.05 5.40 -9.69
C THR A 35 -10.23 6.01 -8.92
N CYS A 36 -10.01 6.37 -7.66
CA CYS A 36 -11.02 6.96 -6.80
C CYS A 36 -11.13 8.49 -6.96
N HIS A 37 -10.29 9.10 -7.80
CA HIS A 37 -10.15 10.55 -7.92
C HIS A 37 -9.89 11.24 -6.57
N LEU A 38 -9.13 10.57 -5.70
CA LEU A 38 -8.78 11.06 -4.38
C LEU A 38 -7.37 11.65 -4.40
N THR A 39 -7.18 12.72 -3.65
CA THR A 39 -5.86 13.31 -3.44
C THR A 39 -5.12 12.57 -2.34
N VAL A 40 -3.79 12.74 -2.32
CA VAL A 40 -2.95 12.31 -1.19
C VAL A 40 -3.44 12.91 0.11
N MET A 41 -3.96 14.15 0.07
CA MET A 41 -4.41 14.84 1.27
C MET A 41 -5.64 14.18 1.89
N ASP A 42 -6.60 13.75 1.08
CA ASP A 42 -7.81 13.06 1.54
C ASP A 42 -7.44 11.79 2.33
N LEU A 43 -6.52 11.00 1.78
CA LEU A 43 -6.03 9.80 2.45
C LEU A 43 -5.25 10.12 3.72
N CYS A 44 -4.40 11.14 3.72
CA CYS A 44 -3.62 11.53 4.90
C CYS A 44 -4.52 12.01 6.05
N VAL A 45 -5.56 12.79 5.76
CA VAL A 45 -6.58 13.21 6.74
C VAL A 45 -7.26 11.99 7.35
N HIS A 46 -7.70 11.04 6.51
CA HIS A 46 -8.34 9.82 7.00
C HIS A 46 -7.41 8.98 7.90
N LEU A 47 -6.14 8.88 7.55
CA LEU A 47 -5.15 8.14 8.32
C LEU A 47 -4.62 8.91 9.53
N ASN A 48 -4.97 10.19 9.70
CA ASN A 48 -4.39 11.07 10.71
C ASN A 48 -2.84 11.04 10.67
N ILE A 49 -2.27 11.29 9.49
CA ILE A 49 -0.81 11.40 9.27
C ILE A 49 -0.47 12.66 8.48
N ASP A 50 0.75 13.14 8.64
CA ASP A 50 1.28 14.21 7.78
C ASP A 50 1.50 13.71 6.35
N THR A 51 1.26 14.58 5.37
CA THR A 51 1.58 14.35 3.96
C THR A 51 3.04 13.96 3.74
N SER A 52 3.95 14.48 4.57
CA SER A 52 5.38 14.11 4.55
C SER A 52 5.60 12.63 4.89
N THR A 53 4.80 12.05 5.78
CA THR A 53 4.85 10.63 6.13
C THR A 53 4.40 9.77 4.95
N PHE A 54 3.34 10.18 4.26
CA PHE A 54 2.89 9.51 3.05
C PHE A 54 3.96 9.53 1.96
N HIS A 55 4.57 10.69 1.68
CA HIS A 55 5.62 10.79 0.67
C HIS A 55 6.86 9.93 0.97
N ARG A 56 7.19 9.69 2.24
CA ARG A 56 8.27 8.78 2.64
C ARG A 56 8.02 7.32 2.26
N TRP A 57 6.77 6.92 2.05
CA TRP A 57 6.46 5.58 1.55
C TRP A 57 6.89 5.39 0.10
N PHE A 58 7.10 6.45 -0.67
CA PHE A 58 7.46 6.38 -2.09
C PHE A 58 8.95 6.62 -2.37
N GLN A 59 9.76 6.75 -1.33
CA GLN A 59 11.20 6.98 -1.49
C GLN A 59 11.97 5.68 -1.80
N PRO A 60 13.16 5.74 -2.42
CA PRO A 60 13.97 4.56 -2.77
C PRO A 60 14.33 3.65 -1.60
N ASN A 61 14.32 4.17 -0.37
CA ASN A 61 14.37 3.40 0.86
C ASN A 61 13.11 3.70 1.66
N PRO A 62 11.97 3.11 1.28
CA PRO A 62 10.67 3.57 1.74
C PRO A 62 10.53 3.31 3.24
N CYS A 63 9.93 4.27 3.95
CA CYS A 63 9.50 4.01 5.31
C CYS A 63 8.40 2.94 5.25
N ILE A 64 8.63 1.81 5.91
CA ILE A 64 7.68 0.70 5.93
C ILE A 64 6.35 1.18 6.51
N ILE A 65 5.29 1.08 5.72
CA ILE A 65 3.92 1.30 6.22
C ILE A 65 3.62 0.23 7.26
N SER A 66 3.26 0.66 8.47
CA SER A 66 2.87 -0.28 9.52
C SER A 66 1.64 -1.10 9.09
N ALA A 67 1.54 -2.34 9.55
CA ALA A 67 0.39 -3.19 9.26
C ALA A 67 -0.94 -2.54 9.65
N LEU A 68 -0.98 -1.83 10.79
CA LEU A 68 -2.16 -1.09 11.23
C LEU A 68 -2.58 -0.01 10.24
N LYS A 69 -1.64 0.86 9.81
CA LYS A 69 -1.92 1.91 8.82
C LYS A 69 -2.34 1.31 7.49
N TYR A 70 -1.69 0.22 7.07
CA TYR A 70 -2.05 -0.47 5.85
C TYR A 70 -3.48 -0.99 5.89
N THR A 71 -3.89 -1.63 6.99
CA THR A 71 -5.28 -2.08 7.18
C THR A 71 -6.28 -0.92 7.12
N GLN A 72 -5.97 0.23 7.74
CA GLN A 72 -6.82 1.42 7.65
C GLN A 72 -7.01 1.88 6.20
N VAL A 73 -5.93 1.89 5.41
CA VAL A 73 -5.98 2.20 3.97
C VAL A 73 -6.88 1.20 3.22
N CYS A 74 -6.75 -0.10 3.50
CA CYS A 74 -7.56 -1.14 2.88
C CYS A 74 -9.07 -0.93 3.15
N VAL A 75 -9.42 -0.68 4.42
CA VAL A 75 -10.82 -0.47 4.83
C VAL A 75 -11.40 0.80 4.17
N PHE A 76 -10.64 1.89 4.19
CA PHE A 76 -11.05 3.16 3.58
C PHE A 76 -11.40 3.00 2.10
N PHE A 77 -10.47 2.46 1.30
CA PHE A 77 -10.72 2.28 -0.13
C PHE A 77 -11.85 1.29 -0.38
N GLY A 78 -11.96 0.21 0.42
CA GLY A 78 -13.06 -0.74 0.28
C GLY A 78 -14.44 -0.15 0.51
N GLN A 79 -14.58 0.69 1.54
CA GLN A 79 -15.83 1.41 1.78
C GLN A 79 -16.10 2.44 0.68
N TYR A 80 -15.08 3.22 0.30
CA TYR A 80 -15.23 4.29 -0.69
C TYR A 80 -15.64 3.74 -2.06
N ILE A 81 -14.95 2.71 -2.55
CA ILE A 81 -15.26 2.06 -3.84
C ILE A 81 -16.67 1.50 -3.83
N LYS A 82 -17.06 0.83 -2.75
CA LYS A 82 -18.41 0.25 -2.59
C LYS A 82 -19.49 1.32 -2.57
N GLU A 83 -19.32 2.37 -1.77
CA GLU A 83 -20.30 3.44 -1.63
C GLU A 83 -20.48 4.22 -2.94
N LYS A 84 -19.36 4.56 -3.60
CA LYS A 84 -19.36 5.34 -4.85
C LYS A 84 -19.58 4.48 -6.09
N LYS A 85 -19.65 3.15 -5.95
CA LYS A 85 -19.77 2.17 -7.04
C LYS A 85 -18.69 2.38 -8.12
N ILE A 86 -17.46 2.60 -7.70
CA ILE A 86 -16.34 2.87 -8.60
C ILE A 86 -15.93 1.57 -9.30
N PRO A 87 -15.90 1.52 -10.64
CA PRO A 87 -15.48 0.33 -11.36
C PRO A 87 -13.96 0.12 -11.23
N LEU A 88 -13.55 -1.10 -10.86
CA LEU A 88 -12.14 -1.49 -10.83
C LEU A 88 -11.73 -2.16 -12.14
N THR A 89 -10.55 -1.81 -12.65
CA THR A 89 -9.99 -2.46 -13.83
C THR A 89 -9.44 -3.85 -13.47
N LYS A 90 -9.32 -4.73 -14.47
CA LYS A 90 -8.69 -6.06 -14.29
C LYS A 90 -7.27 -5.98 -13.74
N GLU A 91 -6.54 -4.93 -14.09
CA GLU A 91 -5.17 -4.71 -13.60
C GLU A 91 -5.16 -4.43 -12.10
N ILE A 92 -6.08 -3.59 -11.61
CA ILE A 92 -6.20 -3.27 -10.18
C ILE A 92 -6.67 -4.48 -9.39
N ILE A 93 -7.64 -5.23 -9.92
CA ILE A 93 -8.12 -6.47 -9.30
C ILE A 93 -6.98 -7.47 -9.13
N LYS A 94 -6.19 -7.71 -10.19
CA LYS A 94 -5.02 -8.59 -10.11
C LYS A 94 -4.01 -8.10 -9.06
N LEU A 95 -3.76 -6.80 -9.00
CA LEU A 95 -2.84 -6.25 -8.00
C LEU A 95 -3.37 -6.39 -6.56
N ILE A 96 -4.68 -6.29 -6.35
CA ILE A 96 -5.35 -6.55 -5.07
C ILE A 96 -5.16 -8.02 -4.64
N GLU A 97 -5.39 -8.96 -5.57
CA GLU A 97 -5.20 -10.40 -5.34
C GLU A 97 -3.75 -10.73 -4.95
N GLU A 98 -2.79 -10.08 -5.60
CA GLU A 98 -1.36 -10.26 -5.31
C GLU A 98 -0.89 -9.55 -4.03
N THR A 99 -1.74 -8.76 -3.38
CA THR A 99 -1.35 -7.88 -2.26
C THR A 99 -2.23 -8.08 -1.03
N GLU A 100 -1.92 -9.08 -0.20
CA GLU A 100 -2.59 -9.22 1.10
C GLU A 100 -2.23 -8.08 2.07
N PRO A 101 -3.17 -7.63 2.93
CA PRO A 101 -4.56 -8.07 3.09
C PRO A 101 -5.62 -7.35 2.21
N PHE A 102 -5.28 -6.61 1.14
CA PHE A 102 -6.32 -5.93 0.33
C PHE A 102 -7.32 -6.93 -0.27
N SER A 103 -6.85 -8.10 -0.70
CA SER A 103 -7.68 -9.23 -1.13
C SER A 103 -8.81 -9.55 -0.13
N ILE A 104 -8.50 -9.58 1.16
CA ILE A 104 -9.45 -9.92 2.22
C ILE A 104 -10.52 -8.83 2.40
N PHE A 105 -10.14 -7.55 2.32
CA PHE A 105 -11.04 -6.43 2.61
C PHE A 105 -11.84 -5.92 1.40
N LEU A 106 -11.33 -6.06 0.17
CA LEU A 106 -11.99 -5.56 -1.04
C LEU A 106 -12.83 -6.63 -1.75
N LEU A 107 -12.35 -7.87 -1.85
CA LEU A 107 -13.05 -8.92 -2.61
C LEU A 107 -14.19 -9.58 -1.83
N SER A 108 -14.17 -9.49 -0.49
CA SER A 108 -15.30 -9.94 0.34
C SER A 108 -16.49 -8.96 0.34
N ALA A 109 -16.29 -7.74 -0.17
CA ALA A 109 -17.28 -6.66 -0.14
C ALA A 109 -17.91 -6.34 -1.51
N SER A 110 -17.40 -6.96 -2.58
CA SER A 110 -17.85 -6.85 -3.97
C SER A 110 -18.86 -7.94 -4.30
#